data_AF-A0A9E6JQD3-F1
#
_entry.id   AF-A0A9E6JQD3-F1
#
_cell.length_a   1.000
_cell.length_b   1.000
_cell.length_c   1.000
_cell.angle_alpha   90.00
_cell.angle_beta   90.00
_cell.angle_gamma   90.00
#
_symmetry.space_group_name_H-M   'P 1'
#
loop_
_entity.id
_entity.type
_entity.pdbx_description
1 polymer ?
#
loop_
_entity_poly.entity_id
_entity_poly.type
_entity_poly.pdbx_seq_one_letter_code
_entity_poly.pdbx_strand_id
1 'polypeptide(L)' 'NALKEVVSTYIQEHQLAMGQIMNALRICIVGASTGPDLFEIISMIGKDETINRINFAIKK' A
#
# COMPACT_ATOMS: atom_id res chain seq x y z
N ASN A 1 2.95 8.03 -11.25
CA ASN A 1 3.43 7.97 -9.86
C ASN A 1 4.51 6.91 -9.75
N ALA A 2 5.78 7.31 -9.60
CA ALA A 2 6.93 6.39 -9.55
C ALA A 2 6.77 5.30 -8.48
N LEU A 3 6.14 5.61 -7.34
CA LEU A 3 5.88 4.63 -6.28
C LEU A 3 4.94 3.49 -6.73
N LYS A 4 3.91 3.80 -7.53
CA LYS A 4 2.98 2.79 -8.05
C LYS A 4 3.70 1.82 -8.96
N GLU A 5 4.59 2.31 -9.83
CA GLU A 5 5.38 1.48 -10.73
C GLU A 5 6.31 0.57 -9.94
N VAL A 6 7.09 1.12 -9.01
CA VAL A 6 8.00 0.32 -8.15
C VAL A 6 7.27 -0.79 -7.41
N VAL A 7 6.11 -0.49 -6.79
CA VAL A 7 5.32 -1.49 -6.07
C VAL A 7 4.72 -2.52 -7.02
N SER A 8 4.22 -2.10 -8.18
CA SER A 8 3.64 -3.02 -9.18
C SER A 8 4.69 -3.97 -9.74
N THR A 9 5.89 -3.47 -10.08
CA THR A 9 7.02 -4.27 -10.55
C THR A 9 7.43 -5.28 -9.49
N TYR A 10 7.59 -4.87 -8.23
CA TYR A 10 7.93 -5.78 -7.14
C TYR A 10 6.90 -6.92 -7.01
N ILE A 11 5.61 -6.61 -7.04
CA ILE A 11 4.55 -7.63 -6.95
C ILE A 11 4.64 -8.62 -8.12
N GLN A 12 4.90 -8.13 -9.34
CA GLN A 12 5.03 -8.96 -10.53
C GLN A 12 6.27 -9.86 -10.49
N GLU A 13 7.44 -9.31 -10.13
CA GLU A 13 8.70 -10.05 -10.00
C GLU A 13 8.60 -11.20 -8.97
N HIS A 14 7.85 -10.97 -7.90
CA HIS A 14 7.60 -11.95 -6.85
C HIS A 14 6.37 -12.84 -7.10
N GLN A 15 5.72 -12.74 -8.27
CA GLN A 15 4.55 -13.54 -8.66
C GLN A 15 3.40 -13.49 -7.64
N LEU A 16 3.23 -12.33 -7.00
CA LEU A 16 2.22 -12.10 -5.98
C LEU A 16 0.88 -11.68 -6.62
N ALA A 17 -0.22 -12.00 -5.96
CA ALA A 17 -1.55 -11.62 -6.41
C ALA A 17 -1.78 -10.10 -6.25
N MET A 18 -1.62 -9.35 -7.33
CA MET A 18 -1.73 -7.88 -7.37
C MET A 18 -2.98 -7.34 -6.68
N GLY A 19 -4.15 -7.91 -6.96
CA GLY A 19 -5.41 -7.47 -6.35
C GLY A 19 -5.44 -7.67 -4.83
N GLN A 20 -4.88 -8.77 -4.34
CA GLN A 20 -4.82 -9.05 -2.90
C GLN A 20 -3.85 -8.12 -2.19
N ILE A 21 -2.65 -7.92 -2.76
CA ILE A 21 -1.64 -7.01 -2.19
C ILE A 21 -2.14 -5.56 -2.18
N MET A 22 -2.74 -5.09 -3.27
CA MET A 22 -3.27 -3.72 -3.34
C MET A 22 -4.42 -3.50 -2.36
N ASN A 23 -5.31 -4.48 -2.20
CA ASN A 23 -6.39 -4.40 -1.23
C ASN A 23 -5.85 -4.41 0.22
N ALA A 24 -4.92 -5.31 0.52
CA ALA A 24 -4.28 -5.38 1.84
C ALA A 24 -3.56 -4.08 2.17
N LEU A 25 -2.72 -3.57 1.26
CA LEU A 25 -2.01 -2.30 1.43
C LEU A 25 -3.00 -1.14 1.64
N ARG A 26 -4.11 -1.11 0.90
CA ARG A 26 -5.14 -0.09 1.08
C ARG A 26 -5.78 -0.13 2.46
N ILE A 27 -6.13 -1.32 2.95
CA ILE A 27 -6.70 -1.49 4.30
C ILE A 27 -5.67 -1.06 5.37
N CYS A 28 -4.39 -1.40 5.20
CA CYS A 28 -3.34 -0.96 6.11
C CYS A 28 -3.23 0.57 6.20
N ILE A 29 -3.37 1.27 5.07
CA ILE A 29 -3.17 2.73 5.02
C ILE A 29 -4.44 3.51 5.37
N VAL A 30 -5.60 3.07 4.89
CA VAL A 30 -6.87 3.85 4.94
C VAL A 30 -7.89 3.25 5.91
N GLY A 31 -7.72 1.98 6.32
CA GLY A 31 -8.66 1.27 7.19
C GLY A 31 -9.92 0.76 6.47
N ALA A 32 -10.01 0.93 5.15
CA ALA A 32 -11.13 0.48 4.31
C ALA A 32 -10.59 -0.07 2.97
N SER A 33 -11.37 -0.92 2.29
CA SER A 33 -11.02 -1.49 0.97
C SER A 33 -11.32 -0.54 -0.21
N THR A 34 -12.03 0.55 0.03
CA THR A 34 -12.45 1.53 -0.97
C THR A 34 -12.00 2.94 -0.58
N GLY A 35 -11.88 3.82 -1.58
CA GLY A 35 -11.47 5.20 -1.35
C GLY A 35 -10.68 5.80 -2.51
N PRO A 36 -10.11 7.01 -2.30
CA PRO A 36 -9.33 7.73 -3.29
C PRO A 36 -8.01 7.02 -3.66
N ASP A 37 -7.22 7.63 -4.54
CA ASP A 37 -5.99 7.00 -5.03
C ASP A 37 -5.03 6.67 -3.87
N LEU A 38 -4.69 5.38 -3.73
CA LEU A 38 -3.88 4.89 -2.63
C LEU A 38 -2.49 5.52 -2.61
N PHE A 39 -1.89 5.73 -3.78
CA PHE A 39 -0.52 6.23 -3.89
C PHE A 39 -0.44 7.74 -3.68
N GLU A 40 -1.51 8.48 -3.98
CA GLU A 40 -1.63 9.89 -3.56
C GLU A 40 -1.71 10.00 -2.04
N ILE A 41 -2.50 9.16 -1.37
CA ILE A 41 -2.59 9.15 0.10
C ILE A 41 -1.22 8.83 0.71
N ILE A 42 -0.54 7.79 0.21
CA ILE A 42 0.81 7.42 0.69
C ILE A 42 1.80 8.59 0.49
N SER A 43 1.70 9.30 -0.63
CA SER A 43 2.55 10.46 -0.90
C SER A 43 2.24 11.64 0.02
N MET A 44 0.96 11.84 0.37
CA MET A 44 0.51 12.90 1.27
C MET A 44 0.93 12.65 2.73
N ILE A 45 0.77 11.41 3.23
CA ILE A 45 1.12 11.07 4.63
C ILE A 45 2.63 10.88 4.83
N GLY A 46 3.37 10.60 3.76
CA GLY A 46 4.82 10.43 3.79
C GLY A 46 5.29 9.06 4.28
N LYS A 47 6.61 8.85 4.17
CA LYS A 47 7.26 7.55 4.37
C LYS A 47 7.08 7.00 5.79
N ASP A 48 7.35 7.80 6.81
CA ASP A 48 7.40 7.33 8.19
C ASP A 48 6.02 6.89 8.68
N GLU A 49 4.97 7.67 8.37
CA GLU A 49 3.59 7.32 8.69
C GLU A 49 3.12 6.08 7.91
N THR A 50 3.48 5.97 6.63
CA THR A 50 3.21 4.77 5.82
C THR A 50 3.77 3.50 6.47
N ILE A 51 5.04 3.55 6.91
CA ILE A 51 5.70 2.42 7.57
C ILE A 51 5.05 2.12 8.92
N ASN A 52 4.71 3.15 9.71
CA ASN A 52 4.05 2.98 11.01
C ASN A 52 2.70 2.27 10.86
N ARG A 53 1.87 2.65 9.88
CA ARG A 53 0.57 2.02 9.62
C ARG A 53 0.70 0.57 9.16
N ILE A 54 1.66 0.28 8.28
CA ILE A 54 1.93 -1.10 7.84
C ILE A 54 2.37 -1.96 9.03
N ASN A 55 3.29 -1.47 9.85
CA ASN A 55 3.75 -2.18 11.04
C ASN A 55 2.62 -2.40 12.07
N PHE A 56 1.72 -1.42 12.22
CA PHE A 56 0.55 -1.57 13.06
C PHE A 56 -0.38 -2.68 12.55
N ALA A 57 -0.65 -2.73 11.24
CA ALA A 57 -1.49 -3.74 10.64
C ALA A 57 -0.91 -5.16 10.71
N ILE A 58 0.42 -5.31 10.69
CA ILE A 58 1.10 -6.62 10.83
C ILE A 58 1.09 -7.12 12.29
N LYS A 59 1.11 -6.22 13.26
CA LYS A 59 1.10 -6.57 14.70
C LYS A 59 -0.29 -6.90 15.24
N LYS A 60 -1.34 -6.52 14.52
CA LYS A 60 -2.73 -6.78 14.89
C LYS A 60 -3.21 -8.13 14.37
#